data_AF-A0A945SH22-F1
#
_entry.id   AF-A0A945SH22-F1
#
_cell.length_a   1.000
_cell.length_b   1.000
_cell.length_c   1.000
_cell.angle_alpha   90.00
_cell.angle_beta   90.00
_cell.angle_gamma   90.00
#
_symmetry.space_group_name_H-M   'P 1'
#
loop_
_entity.id
_entity.type
_entity.pdbx_description
1 polymer ?
#
loop_
_entity_poly.entity_id
_entity_poly.type
_entity_poly.pdbx_seq_one_letter_code
_entity_poly.pdbx_strand_id
1 'polypeptide(L)'
;MGYLHGAIAIEARYKRCAAAWQGHTDKSKALILEAADRCQNKKLAVVLGSGILSDIPLAELSATFERVELIDVVHLASARKTAKTFENVGLLSSDITGAAEILQQHILMGGSGPIPVPAAILPMIEDADLVVSASVLSQLPLVLLETARKGPGWKDPALVDFARGILEAHLTALDKAPGTVCLITEVERQYYQFDEIIEAEDPLFGLNVGEVDGEWHWEIAPPPEIDPRQGLRHRMASRITTSSHPPS
;
A
#
# COMPACT_ATOMS: atom_id res chain seq x y z
N MET A 1 3.93 14.49 -9.72
CA MET A 1 3.26 13.30 -10.28
C MET A 1 1.83 13.19 -9.73
N GLY A 2 1.03 12.21 -10.17
CA GLY A 2 -0.41 12.09 -9.89
C GLY A 2 -0.82 11.71 -8.45
N TYR A 3 0.12 11.56 -7.51
CA TYR A 3 -0.14 11.05 -6.15
C TYR A 3 -1.24 11.79 -5.39
N LEU A 4 -1.24 13.13 -5.38
CA LEU A 4 -2.27 13.91 -4.68
C LEU A 4 -3.67 13.68 -5.25
N HIS A 5 -3.78 13.55 -6.57
CA HIS A 5 -5.06 13.28 -7.24
C HIS A 5 -5.60 11.90 -6.84
N GLY A 6 -4.73 10.88 -6.84
CA GLY A 6 -5.08 9.53 -6.39
C GLY A 6 -5.58 9.51 -4.94
N ALA A 7 -4.86 10.17 -4.02
CA ALA A 7 -5.25 10.26 -2.62
C ALA A 7 -6.62 10.93 -2.44
N ILE A 8 -6.89 12.04 -3.13
CA ILE A 8 -8.19 12.73 -3.10
C ILE A 8 -9.30 11.83 -3.63
N ALA A 9 -9.05 11.09 -4.72
CA ALA A 9 -10.03 10.18 -5.31
C ALA A 9 -10.41 9.04 -4.34
N ILE A 10 -9.43 8.46 -3.64
CA ILE A 10 -9.66 7.44 -2.61
C ILE A 10 -10.49 8.01 -1.45
N GLU A 11 -10.14 9.18 -0.92
CA GLU A 11 -10.92 9.79 0.17
C GLU A 11 -12.36 10.10 -0.24
N ALA A 12 -12.54 10.62 -1.46
CA ALA A 12 -13.85 10.93 -1.98
C ALA A 12 -14.70 9.65 -2.15
N ARG A 13 -14.09 8.55 -2.62
CA ARG A 13 -14.76 7.26 -2.75
C ARG A 13 -15.12 6.66 -1.40
N TYR A 14 -14.21 6.69 -0.44
CA TYR A 14 -14.49 6.25 0.92
C TYR A 14 -15.72 6.96 1.50
N LYS A 15 -15.83 8.28 1.34
CA LYS A 15 -17.00 9.05 1.81
C LYS A 15 -18.33 8.57 1.21
N ARG A 16 -18.34 8.07 -0.02
CA ARG A 16 -19.54 7.54 -0.69
C ARG A 16 -19.78 6.05 -0.39
N CYS A 17 -18.71 5.27 -0.26
CA CYS A 17 -18.74 3.81 -0.19
C CYS A 17 -18.42 3.27 1.22
N ALA A 18 -18.38 4.12 2.26
CA ALA A 18 -17.92 3.74 3.60
C ALA A 18 -18.59 2.47 4.14
N ALA A 19 -19.91 2.32 3.95
CA ALA A 19 -20.65 1.14 4.38
C ALA A 19 -20.18 -0.14 3.67
N ALA A 20 -19.90 -0.08 2.37
CA ALA A 20 -19.39 -1.20 1.59
C ALA A 20 -17.93 -1.54 1.95
N TRP A 21 -17.15 -0.53 2.34
CA TRP A 21 -15.75 -0.70 2.75
C TRP A 21 -15.60 -1.26 4.16
N GLN A 22 -16.65 -1.22 4.99
CA GLN A 22 -16.60 -1.59 6.40
C GLN A 22 -15.99 -2.98 6.63
N GLY A 23 -16.40 -3.97 5.83
CA GLY A 23 -15.86 -5.33 5.93
C GLY A 23 -14.35 -5.40 5.66
N HIS A 24 -13.85 -4.62 4.70
CA HIS A 24 -12.42 -4.50 4.45
C HIS A 24 -11.71 -3.74 5.58
N THR A 25 -12.25 -2.60 6.04
CA THR A 25 -11.62 -1.82 7.11
C THR A 25 -11.53 -2.59 8.41
N ASP A 26 -12.56 -3.36 8.77
CA ASP A 26 -12.56 -4.16 10.00
C ASP A 26 -11.58 -5.31 9.92
N LYS A 27 -11.50 -5.99 8.76
CA LYS A 27 -10.52 -7.05 8.53
C LYS A 27 -9.09 -6.53 8.58
N SER A 28 -8.80 -5.42 7.89
CA SER A 28 -7.47 -4.80 7.90
C SER A 28 -7.06 -4.39 9.32
N LYS A 29 -7.94 -3.73 10.08
CA LYS A 29 -7.67 -3.35 11.48
C LYS A 29 -7.41 -4.57 12.36
N ALA A 30 -8.24 -5.60 12.26
CA ALA A 30 -8.06 -6.83 13.05
C ALA A 30 -6.71 -7.50 12.76
N LEU A 31 -6.30 -7.60 11.49
CA LEU A 31 -5.01 -8.17 11.10
C LEU A 31 -3.83 -7.34 11.60
N ILE A 32 -3.93 -6.01 11.54
CA ILE A 32 -2.90 -5.11 12.07
C ILE A 32 -2.76 -5.27 13.58
N LEU A 33 -3.87 -5.41 14.30
CA LEU A 33 -3.85 -5.64 15.75
C LEU A 33 -3.32 -7.03 16.11
N GLU A 34 -3.66 -8.05 15.34
CA GLU A 34 -3.10 -9.39 15.51
C GLU A 34 -1.58 -9.38 15.30
N ALA A 35 -1.09 -8.69 14.26
CA ALA A 35 0.34 -8.53 14.03
C ALA A 35 1.00 -7.72 15.15
N ALA A 36 0.33 -6.66 15.62
CA ALA A 36 0.78 -5.89 16.77
C ALA A 36 0.95 -6.80 18.00
N ASP A 37 -0.02 -7.67 18.31
CA ASP A 37 0.04 -8.59 19.45
C ASP A 37 1.24 -9.55 19.39
N ARG A 38 1.63 -10.00 18.18
CA ARG A 38 2.80 -10.87 17.97
C ARG A 38 4.15 -10.19 18.23
N CYS A 39 4.20 -8.86 18.29
CA CYS A 39 5.44 -8.12 18.53
C CYS A 39 5.91 -8.33 19.99
N GLN A 40 7.18 -8.70 20.19
CA GLN A 40 7.74 -8.89 21.53
C GLN A 40 7.97 -7.57 22.27
N ASN A 41 8.49 -6.57 21.55
CA ASN A 41 8.62 -5.20 22.03
C ASN A 41 7.54 -4.33 21.36
N LYS A 42 7.23 -3.18 21.98
CA LYS A 42 6.26 -2.21 21.46
C LYS A 42 6.87 -0.81 21.36
N LYS A 43 8.09 -0.67 20.87
CA LYS A 43 8.76 0.63 20.74
C LYS A 43 8.27 1.37 19.50
N LEU A 44 8.32 0.71 18.34
CA LEU A 44 8.03 1.38 17.07
C LEU A 44 7.12 0.54 16.16
N ALA A 45 5.99 1.13 15.77
CA ALA A 45 5.17 0.66 14.66
C ALA A 45 5.34 1.57 13.44
N VAL A 46 5.64 1.01 12.28
CA VAL A 46 5.73 1.70 11.00
C VAL A 46 4.57 1.26 10.11
N VAL A 47 3.81 2.21 9.57
CA VAL A 47 2.70 1.95 8.64
C VAL A 47 3.04 2.56 7.28
N LEU A 48 3.34 1.71 6.31
CA LEU A 48 3.64 2.03 4.91
C LEU A 48 2.35 2.10 4.11
N GLY A 49 2.14 3.23 3.41
CA GLY A 49 0.91 3.49 2.66
C GLY A 49 -0.28 3.81 3.55
N SER A 50 -0.05 4.61 4.60
CA SER A 50 -1.08 4.93 5.61
C SER A 50 -2.33 5.62 5.05
N GLY A 51 -2.25 6.24 3.86
CA GLY A 51 -3.40 6.74 3.11
C GLY A 51 -4.31 7.68 3.91
N ILE A 52 -5.62 7.40 3.88
CA ILE A 52 -6.64 8.19 4.57
C ILE A 52 -6.92 7.71 6.00
N LEU A 53 -6.17 6.72 6.48
CA LEU A 53 -6.28 6.09 7.81
C LEU A 53 -7.60 5.35 8.09
N SER A 54 -8.40 5.04 7.07
CA SER A 54 -9.71 4.38 7.24
C SER A 54 -9.61 2.96 7.80
N ASP A 55 -8.57 2.24 7.39
CA ASP A 55 -8.26 0.84 7.67
C ASP A 55 -7.12 0.67 8.68
N ILE A 56 -6.61 1.77 9.24
CA ILE A 56 -5.55 1.77 10.25
C ILE A 56 -6.17 1.91 11.65
N PRO A 57 -5.91 1.00 12.60
CA PRO A 57 -6.39 1.09 13.98
C PRO A 57 -5.49 2.04 14.79
N LEU A 58 -5.50 3.32 14.42
CA LEU A 58 -4.50 4.27 14.89
C LEU A 58 -4.54 4.52 16.40
N ALA A 59 -5.73 4.52 17.00
CA ALA A 59 -5.88 4.74 18.43
C ALA A 59 -5.28 3.58 19.23
N GLU A 60 -5.55 2.36 18.78
CA GLU A 60 -5.04 1.13 19.37
C GLU A 60 -3.52 1.02 19.19
N LEU A 61 -2.99 1.35 18.00
CA LEU A 61 -1.55 1.39 17.74
C LEU A 61 -0.86 2.43 18.61
N SER A 62 -1.42 3.63 18.73
CA SER A 62 -0.89 4.72 19.57
C SER A 62 -0.88 4.34 21.06
N ALA A 63 -1.88 3.59 21.53
CA ALA A 63 -1.92 3.08 22.90
C ALA A 63 -0.96 1.90 23.14
N THR A 64 -0.65 1.13 22.10
CA THR A 64 0.17 -0.08 22.19
C THR A 64 1.66 0.22 22.07
N PHE A 65 2.05 1.10 21.15
CA PHE A 65 3.45 1.38 20.82
C PHE A 65 3.93 2.71 21.42
N GLU A 66 5.20 2.78 21.81
CA GLU A 66 5.82 4.05 22.26
C GLU A 66 5.79 5.10 21.15
N ARG A 67 5.96 4.68 19.89
CA ARG A 67 5.91 5.53 18.70
C ARG A 67 5.23 4.83 17.52
N VAL A 68 4.42 5.58 16.79
CA VAL A 68 3.80 5.13 15.53
C VAL A 68 4.22 6.08 14.42
N GLU A 69 4.69 5.56 13.30
CA GLU A 69 5.11 6.35 12.14
C GLU A 69 4.29 5.99 10.91
N LEU A 70 3.54 6.98 10.42
CA LEU A 70 2.68 6.85 9.25
C LEU A 70 3.45 7.38 8.03
N ILE A 71 3.78 6.47 7.12
CA ILE A 71 4.55 6.76 5.93
C ILE A 71 3.63 6.69 4.72
N ASP A 72 3.56 7.78 3.97
CA ASP A 72 2.84 7.87 2.70
C ASP A 72 3.53 8.90 1.82
N VAL A 73 3.34 8.84 0.51
CA VAL A 73 3.80 9.91 -0.39
C VAL A 73 3.00 11.20 -0.18
N VAL A 74 1.72 11.09 0.19
CA VAL A 74 0.82 12.23 0.43
C VAL A 74 -0.09 11.97 1.63
N HIS A 75 0.01 12.84 2.64
CA HIS A 75 -0.96 12.90 3.73
C HIS A 75 -2.05 13.93 3.41
N LEU A 76 -3.32 13.55 3.41
CA LEU A 76 -4.42 14.53 3.26
C LEU A 76 -4.68 15.30 4.56
N ALA A 77 -5.44 16.39 4.47
CA ALA A 77 -5.74 17.24 5.63
C ALA A 77 -6.50 16.49 6.73
N SER A 78 -7.40 15.58 6.34
CA SER A 78 -8.11 14.66 7.23
C SER A 78 -7.15 13.75 7.99
N ALA A 79 -6.29 13.02 7.29
CA ALA A 79 -5.29 12.14 7.88
C ALA A 79 -4.36 12.91 8.85
N ARG A 80 -3.88 14.10 8.43
CA ARG A 80 -3.09 14.98 9.30
C ARG A 80 -3.83 15.40 10.56
N LYS A 81 -5.12 15.71 10.45
CA LYS A 81 -5.94 16.13 11.60
C LYS A 81 -6.12 14.97 12.58
N THR A 82 -6.37 13.76 12.07
CA THR A 82 -6.49 12.56 12.89
C THR A 82 -5.17 12.21 13.58
N ALA A 83 -4.05 12.20 12.86
CA ALA A 83 -2.74 11.91 13.47
C ALA A 83 -2.39 12.87 14.60
N LYS A 84 -2.72 14.17 14.45
CA LYS A 84 -2.48 15.20 15.48
C LYS A 84 -3.24 14.99 16.80
N THR A 85 -4.21 14.08 16.88
CA THR A 85 -4.88 13.77 18.15
C THR A 85 -4.03 12.89 19.07
N PHE A 86 -2.91 12.37 18.57
CA PHE A 86 -2.01 11.49 19.30
C PHE A 86 -0.60 12.09 19.37
N GLU A 87 -0.01 12.15 20.57
CA GLU A 87 1.29 12.78 20.79
C GLU A 87 2.47 11.96 20.22
N ASN A 88 2.28 10.64 20.10
CA ASN A 88 3.31 9.70 19.67
C ASN A 88 3.14 9.21 18.22
N VAL A 89 2.30 9.89 17.42
CA VAL A 89 2.08 9.56 16.01
C VAL A 89 2.80 10.57 15.12
N GLY A 90 3.81 10.09 14.40
CA GLY A 90 4.53 10.84 13.37
C GLY A 90 3.92 10.65 11.98
N LEU A 91 4.12 11.65 11.12
CA LEU A 91 3.81 11.61 9.71
C LEU A 91 5.09 11.83 8.91
N LEU A 92 5.45 10.87 8.07
CA LEU A 92 6.57 10.99 7.15
C LEU A 92 6.05 10.97 5.72
N SER A 93 6.38 12.02 4.96
CA SER A 93 6.11 12.05 3.51
C SER A 93 7.29 11.42 2.78
N SER A 94 7.10 10.28 2.14
CA SER A 94 8.18 9.55 1.46
C SER A 94 7.69 8.74 0.27
N ASP A 95 8.46 8.78 -0.82
CA ASP A 95 8.32 7.81 -1.91
C ASP A 95 9.06 6.53 -1.54
N ILE A 96 8.30 5.52 -1.09
CA ILE A 96 8.86 4.26 -0.63
C ILE A 96 9.38 3.36 -1.77
N THR A 97 9.12 3.74 -3.02
CA THR A 97 9.70 3.05 -4.18
C THR A 97 11.14 3.47 -4.45
N GLY A 98 11.55 4.68 -4.02
CA GLY A 98 12.82 5.30 -4.39
C GLY A 98 12.94 5.69 -5.88
N ALA A 99 11.89 5.52 -6.68
CA ALA A 99 11.94 5.63 -8.13
C ALA A 99 11.37 6.94 -8.68
N ALA A 100 10.54 7.66 -7.93
CA ALA A 100 9.85 8.85 -8.45
C ALA A 100 10.82 9.96 -8.85
N GLU A 101 11.76 10.30 -7.98
CA GLU A 101 12.74 11.35 -8.28
C GLU A 101 13.67 10.95 -9.43
N ILE A 102 14.16 9.70 -9.42
CA ILE A 102 15.04 9.18 -10.49
C ILE A 102 14.33 9.23 -11.85
N LEU A 103 13.08 8.76 -11.91
CA LEU A 103 12.29 8.78 -13.14
C LEU A 103 12.03 10.21 -13.62
N GLN A 104 11.69 11.11 -12.69
CA GLN A 104 11.45 12.51 -13.04
C GLN A 104 12.72 13.16 -13.61
N GLN A 105 13.87 12.99 -12.96
CA GLN A 105 15.15 13.51 -13.43
C GLN A 105 15.54 12.92 -14.79
N HIS A 106 15.38 11.61 -14.97
CA HIS A 106 15.64 10.94 -16.23
C HIS A 106 14.86 11.56 -17.40
N ILE A 107 13.56 11.79 -17.21
CA ILE A 107 12.70 12.42 -18.22
C ILE A 107 13.10 13.88 -18.47
N LEU A 108 13.35 14.66 -17.42
CA LEU A 108 13.75 16.06 -17.54
C LEU A 108 15.09 16.25 -18.28
N MET A 109 16.00 15.28 -18.16
CA MET A 109 17.28 15.27 -18.87
C MET A 109 17.18 14.75 -20.32
N GLY A 110 15.96 14.48 -20.81
CA GLY A 110 15.74 13.95 -22.16
C GLY A 110 16.10 12.47 -22.31
N GLY A 111 16.14 11.73 -21.19
CA GLY A 111 16.33 10.29 -21.19
C GLY A 111 15.21 9.56 -21.93
N SER A 112 15.56 8.43 -22.54
CA SER A 112 14.62 7.56 -23.25
C SER A 112 14.75 6.12 -22.79
N GLY A 113 13.62 5.42 -22.70
CA GLY A 113 13.60 4.02 -22.28
C GLY A 113 13.65 3.84 -20.76
N PRO A 114 13.70 2.58 -20.29
CA PRO A 114 13.55 2.26 -18.87
C PRO A 114 14.73 2.76 -18.03
N ILE A 115 14.44 3.19 -16.80
CA ILE A 115 15.44 3.38 -15.76
C ILE A 115 15.68 2.07 -14.99
N PRO A 116 16.85 1.87 -14.38
CA PRO A 116 17.04 0.79 -13.41
C PRO A 116 16.03 0.91 -12.26
N VAL A 117 15.52 -0.24 -11.81
CA VAL A 117 14.66 -0.31 -10.62
C VAL A 117 15.53 -0.05 -9.39
N PRO A 118 15.26 1.01 -8.61
CA PRO A 118 16.00 1.25 -7.38
C PRO A 118 15.55 0.29 -6.27
N ALA A 119 16.36 0.18 -5.21
CA ALA A 119 15.92 -0.48 -3.99
C ALA A 119 14.78 0.33 -3.34
N ALA A 120 13.81 -0.37 -2.77
CA ALA A 120 12.76 0.26 -1.98
C ALA A 120 13.37 1.01 -0.78
N ILE A 121 12.85 2.19 -0.49
CA ILE A 121 13.26 3.01 0.64
C ILE A 121 12.16 2.89 1.68
N LEU A 122 12.35 2.04 2.69
CA LEU A 122 11.39 1.84 3.78
C LEU A 122 11.95 2.47 5.06
N PRO A 123 11.66 3.76 5.35
CA PRO A 123 12.26 4.45 6.49
C PRO A 123 11.92 3.77 7.82
N MET A 124 12.91 3.71 8.71
CA MET A 124 12.78 3.20 10.09
C MET A 124 12.44 1.70 10.19
N ILE A 125 12.49 0.95 9.09
CA ILE A 125 12.13 -0.47 9.08
C ILE A 125 13.08 -1.34 9.94
N GLU A 126 14.37 -0.96 10.03
CA GLU A 126 15.39 -1.69 10.79
C GLU A 126 15.15 -1.64 12.31
N ASP A 127 14.49 -0.58 12.79
CA ASP A 127 14.19 -0.39 14.22
C ASP A 127 12.74 -0.74 14.57
N ALA A 128 11.93 -1.11 13.57
CA ALA A 128 10.50 -1.32 13.74
C ALA A 128 10.20 -2.69 14.36
N ASP A 129 9.40 -2.70 15.43
CA ASP A 129 8.87 -3.92 16.01
C ASP A 129 7.66 -4.43 15.21
N LEU A 130 6.88 -3.50 14.63
CA LEU A 130 5.80 -3.76 13.70
C LEU A 130 6.00 -2.97 12.41
N VAL A 131 5.87 -3.63 11.26
CA VAL A 131 5.80 -3.01 9.94
C VAL A 131 4.49 -3.42 9.29
N VAL A 132 3.66 -2.44 8.91
CA VAL A 132 2.42 -2.67 8.18
C VAL A 132 2.60 -2.17 6.76
N SER A 133 2.39 -3.02 5.76
CA SER A 133 2.20 -2.61 4.37
C SER A 133 0.71 -2.61 4.07
N ALA A 134 0.09 -1.43 4.20
CA ALA A 134 -1.36 -1.27 4.21
C ALA A 134 -1.90 -1.03 2.80
N SER A 135 -2.29 -2.11 2.10
CA SER A 135 -2.92 -2.06 0.77
C SER A 135 -2.16 -1.26 -0.29
N VAL A 136 -0.85 -1.05 -0.11
CA VAL A 136 -0.04 -0.12 -0.91
C VAL A 136 0.75 -0.78 -2.03
N LEU A 137 1.09 -2.07 -1.89
CA LEU A 137 1.99 -2.79 -2.78
C LEU A 137 1.62 -2.61 -4.26
N SER A 138 0.40 -3.00 -4.64
CA SER A 138 -0.12 -2.89 -6.01
C SER A 138 -0.23 -1.45 -6.55
N GLN A 139 -0.21 -0.45 -5.66
CA GLN A 139 -0.34 0.95 -6.01
C GLN A 139 1.01 1.60 -6.32
N LEU A 140 2.10 1.07 -5.76
CA LEU A 140 3.47 1.57 -5.92
C LEU A 140 3.85 1.89 -7.38
N PRO A 141 3.60 1.00 -8.37
CA PRO A 141 4.01 1.28 -9.74
C PRO A 141 3.08 2.26 -10.47
N LEU A 142 1.82 2.46 -10.05
CA LEU A 142 0.78 3.06 -10.91
C LEU A 142 1.16 4.47 -11.41
N VAL A 143 1.49 5.38 -10.51
CA VAL A 143 1.83 6.77 -10.86
C VAL A 143 3.16 6.86 -11.62
N LEU A 144 4.08 5.93 -11.36
CA LEU A 144 5.35 5.83 -12.07
C LEU A 144 5.13 5.36 -13.50
N LEU A 145 4.28 4.35 -13.72
CA LEU A 145 3.91 3.87 -15.05
C LEU A 145 3.16 4.93 -15.85
N GLU A 146 2.23 5.66 -15.25
CA GLU A 146 1.56 6.79 -15.90
C GLU A 146 2.55 7.86 -16.35
N THR A 147 3.60 8.10 -15.56
CA THR A 147 4.64 9.08 -15.88
C THR A 147 5.55 8.55 -16.98
N ALA A 148 6.00 7.30 -16.87
CA ALA A 148 6.86 6.63 -17.84
C ALA A 148 6.21 6.53 -19.23
N ARG A 149 4.91 6.21 -19.31
CA ARG A 149 4.14 6.16 -20.58
C ARG A 149 4.09 7.49 -21.33
N LYS A 150 4.21 8.61 -20.63
CA LYS A 150 4.26 9.95 -21.24
C LYS A 150 5.68 10.30 -21.74
N GLY A 151 6.69 9.58 -21.26
CA GLY A 151 8.09 9.74 -21.67
C GLY A 151 8.42 8.97 -22.95
N PRO A 152 9.45 9.39 -23.70
CA PRO A 152 9.85 8.71 -24.92
C PRO A 152 10.52 7.35 -24.63
N GLY A 153 10.25 6.35 -25.47
CA GLY A 153 11.02 5.09 -25.52
C GLY A 153 10.60 4.01 -24.53
N TRP A 154 9.63 4.25 -23.65
CA TRP A 154 9.02 3.19 -22.84
C TRP A 154 8.00 2.40 -23.66
N LYS A 155 8.15 1.07 -23.69
CA LYS A 155 7.22 0.13 -24.35
C LYS A 155 6.63 -0.82 -23.31
N ASP A 156 5.51 -1.46 -23.63
CA ASP A 156 4.76 -2.30 -22.69
C ASP A 156 5.61 -3.36 -21.97
N PRO A 157 6.51 -4.13 -22.62
CA PRO A 157 7.35 -5.10 -21.90
C PRO A 157 8.22 -4.44 -20.83
N ALA A 158 8.85 -3.30 -21.15
CA ALA A 158 9.70 -2.57 -20.21
C ALA A 158 8.90 -1.93 -19.06
N LEU A 159 7.66 -1.51 -19.32
CA LEU A 159 6.75 -1.01 -18.29
C LEU A 159 6.35 -2.12 -17.31
N VAL A 160 6.04 -3.31 -17.83
CA VAL A 160 5.71 -4.48 -17.00
C VAL A 160 6.91 -4.91 -16.15
N ASP A 161 8.11 -5.00 -16.74
CA ASP A 161 9.32 -5.37 -16.01
C ASP A 161 9.66 -4.36 -14.92
N PHE A 162 9.51 -3.06 -15.22
CA PHE A 162 9.73 -2.00 -14.24
C PHE A 162 8.72 -2.05 -13.09
N ALA A 163 7.44 -2.27 -13.41
CA ALA A 163 6.40 -2.44 -12.40
C ALA A 163 6.70 -3.62 -11.48
N ARG A 164 6.97 -4.80 -12.07
CA ARG A 164 7.30 -6.01 -11.32
C ARG A 164 8.53 -5.80 -10.43
N GLY A 165 9.56 -5.15 -10.94
CA GLY A 165 10.76 -4.87 -10.15
C GLY A 165 10.49 -3.97 -8.94
N ILE A 166 9.62 -2.95 -9.06
CA ILE A 166 9.23 -2.11 -7.91
C ILE A 166 8.53 -2.95 -6.83
N LEU A 167 7.61 -3.83 -7.25
CA LEU A 167 6.89 -4.71 -6.32
C LEU A 167 7.83 -5.70 -5.64
N GLU A 168 8.73 -6.32 -6.40
CA GLU A 168 9.73 -7.27 -5.90
C GLU A 168 10.71 -6.60 -4.92
N ALA A 169 11.17 -5.38 -5.23
CA ALA A 169 12.03 -4.61 -4.33
C ALA A 169 11.35 -4.30 -2.99
N HIS A 170 10.05 -3.98 -3.01
CA HIS A 170 9.26 -3.74 -1.80
C HIS A 170 9.10 -5.01 -0.97
N LEU A 171 8.68 -6.12 -1.58
CA LEU A 171 8.54 -7.41 -0.87
C LEU A 171 9.89 -7.86 -0.29
N THR A 172 10.98 -7.73 -1.05
CA THR A 172 12.33 -8.06 -0.58
C THR A 172 12.73 -7.22 0.63
N ALA A 173 12.34 -5.95 0.67
CA ALA A 173 12.61 -5.08 1.81
C ALA A 173 11.76 -5.45 3.03
N LEU A 174 10.49 -5.83 2.84
CA LEU A 174 9.63 -6.35 3.90
C LEU A 174 10.17 -7.67 4.49
N ASP A 175 10.61 -8.61 3.64
CA ASP A 175 11.13 -9.91 4.10
C ASP A 175 12.44 -9.78 4.90
N LYS A 176 13.14 -8.65 4.77
CA LYS A 176 14.35 -8.31 5.56
C LYS A 176 14.05 -7.55 6.85
N ALA A 177 12.80 -7.16 7.09
CA ALA A 177 12.44 -6.45 8.30
C ALA A 177 12.69 -7.34 9.53
N PRO A 178 13.36 -6.84 10.58
CA PRO A 178 13.64 -7.63 11.77
C PRO A 178 12.41 -7.83 12.67
N GLY A 179 11.41 -6.96 12.58
CA GLY A 179 10.17 -7.02 13.35
C GLY A 179 9.11 -7.96 12.79
N THR A 180 7.89 -7.86 13.34
CA THR A 180 6.71 -8.48 12.74
C THR A 180 6.24 -7.64 11.57
N VAL A 181 5.92 -8.28 10.45
CA VAL A 181 5.39 -7.63 9.25
C VAL A 181 3.96 -8.07 9.02
N CYS A 182 3.06 -7.12 8.80
CA CYS A 182 1.70 -7.33 8.32
C CYS A 182 1.60 -6.79 6.89
N LEU A 183 1.50 -7.68 5.90
CA LEU A 183 1.21 -7.32 4.52
C LEU A 183 -0.30 -7.48 4.29
N ILE A 184 -0.93 -6.43 3.79
CA ILE A 184 -2.29 -6.47 3.22
C ILE A 184 -2.18 -5.96 1.79
N THR A 185 -2.66 -6.72 0.82
CA THR A 185 -2.56 -6.33 -0.59
C THR A 185 -3.71 -6.90 -1.41
N GLU A 186 -4.08 -6.18 -2.46
CA GLU A 186 -4.91 -6.73 -3.54
C GLU A 186 -4.07 -7.66 -4.41
N VAL A 187 -4.66 -8.80 -4.75
CA VAL A 187 -4.06 -9.85 -5.61
C VAL A 187 -4.85 -10.03 -6.90
N GLU A 188 -6.03 -9.42 -7.01
CA GLU A 188 -6.85 -9.42 -8.21
C GLU A 188 -7.85 -8.27 -8.17
N ARG A 189 -8.11 -7.63 -9.31
CA ARG A 189 -9.16 -6.62 -9.48
C ARG A 189 -10.25 -7.20 -10.38
N GLN A 190 -11.47 -7.27 -9.88
CA GLN A 190 -12.60 -7.91 -10.58
C GLN A 190 -13.67 -6.87 -10.90
N TYR A 191 -13.89 -6.61 -12.19
CA TYR A 191 -15.07 -5.92 -12.66
C TYR A 191 -16.20 -6.94 -12.80
N TYR A 192 -17.34 -6.62 -12.21
CA TYR A 192 -18.48 -7.52 -12.19
C TYR A 192 -19.77 -6.81 -12.57
N GLN A 193 -20.73 -7.58 -13.06
CA GLN A 193 -22.11 -7.13 -13.27
C GLN A 193 -23.04 -8.17 -12.66
N PHE A 194 -23.83 -7.76 -11.66
CA PHE A 194 -24.57 -8.67 -10.78
C PHE A 194 -23.60 -9.68 -10.13
N ASP A 195 -23.74 -10.97 -10.40
CA ASP A 195 -22.90 -12.04 -9.83
C ASP A 195 -21.81 -12.55 -10.80
N GLU A 196 -21.71 -11.95 -12.00
CA GLU A 196 -20.79 -12.39 -13.05
C GLU A 196 -19.55 -11.48 -13.12
N ILE A 197 -18.35 -12.09 -13.16
CA ILE A 197 -17.09 -11.38 -13.40
C ILE A 197 -16.95 -11.16 -14.92
N ILE A 198 -16.89 -9.89 -15.34
CA ILE A 198 -16.71 -9.49 -16.73
C ILE A 198 -15.23 -9.43 -17.08
N GLU A 199 -14.42 -8.91 -16.17
CA GLU A 199 -13.00 -8.70 -16.37
C GLU A 199 -12.25 -8.89 -15.05
N ALA A 200 -11.07 -9.51 -15.14
CA ALA A 200 -10.16 -9.70 -14.02
C ALA A 200 -8.76 -9.26 -14.42
N GLU A 201 -8.13 -8.45 -13.57
CA GLU A 201 -6.76 -7.96 -13.75
C GLU A 201 -5.89 -8.45 -12.60
N ASP A 202 -4.65 -8.82 -12.93
CA ASP A 202 -3.59 -9.07 -11.95
C ASP A 202 -2.82 -7.77 -11.68
N PRO A 203 -2.99 -7.14 -10.49
CA PRO A 203 -2.34 -5.89 -10.16
C PRO A 203 -0.87 -6.07 -9.75
N LEU A 204 -0.40 -7.31 -9.61
CA LEU A 204 0.95 -7.66 -9.16
C LEU A 204 1.87 -8.10 -10.30
N PHE A 205 1.41 -8.01 -11.56
CA PHE A 205 2.21 -8.31 -12.75
C PHE A 205 2.84 -9.71 -12.69
N GLY A 206 2.09 -10.72 -12.23
CA GLY A 206 2.52 -12.11 -12.11
C GLY A 206 3.39 -12.41 -10.88
N LEU A 207 3.61 -11.43 -10.00
CA LEU A 207 4.35 -11.62 -8.75
C LEU A 207 3.49 -12.38 -7.73
N ASN A 208 4.08 -13.36 -7.05
CA ASN A 208 3.43 -14.11 -5.98
C ASN A 208 3.83 -13.53 -4.62
N VAL A 209 2.85 -13.30 -3.73
CA VAL A 209 3.05 -12.77 -2.38
C VAL A 209 3.35 -13.85 -1.32
N GLY A 210 3.54 -15.09 -1.77
CA GLY A 210 3.80 -16.27 -0.93
C GLY A 210 2.53 -16.87 -0.35
N GLU A 211 2.69 -17.67 0.70
CA GLU A 211 1.55 -18.19 1.47
C GLU A 211 0.84 -17.04 2.20
N VAL A 212 -0.49 -17.08 2.17
CA VAL A 212 -1.35 -16.03 2.74
C VAL A 212 -2.15 -16.61 3.90
N ASP A 213 -2.32 -15.81 4.96
CA ASP A 213 -3.06 -16.20 6.17
C ASP A 213 -4.57 -15.98 6.01
N GLY A 214 -4.98 -15.14 5.06
CA GLY A 214 -6.38 -14.81 4.85
C GLY A 214 -6.64 -14.13 3.51
N GLU A 215 -7.85 -14.34 3.01
CA GLU A 215 -8.37 -13.70 1.80
C GLU A 215 -9.80 -13.20 2.03
N TRP A 216 -10.14 -12.07 1.40
CA TRP A 216 -11.49 -11.51 1.40
C TRP A 216 -11.73 -10.63 0.19
N HIS A 217 -12.98 -10.24 -0.06
CA HIS A 217 -13.31 -9.25 -1.09
C HIS A 217 -13.47 -7.86 -0.47
N TRP A 218 -12.89 -6.86 -1.11
CA TRP A 218 -13.14 -5.46 -0.84
C TRP A 218 -13.99 -4.86 -1.95
N GLU A 219 -15.22 -4.47 -1.62
CA GLU A 219 -16.11 -3.72 -2.51
C GLU A 219 -15.61 -2.27 -2.65
N ILE A 220 -14.54 -2.08 -3.43
CA ILE A 220 -13.88 -0.78 -3.61
C ILE A 220 -14.83 0.23 -4.27
N ALA A 221 -15.58 -0.19 -5.30
CA ALA A 221 -16.51 0.66 -6.04
C ALA A 221 -17.74 -0.15 -6.49
N PRO A 222 -18.65 -0.51 -5.57
CA PRO A 222 -19.88 -1.21 -5.90
C PRO A 222 -20.81 -0.32 -6.76
N PRO A 223 -21.77 -0.88 -7.51
CA PRO A 223 -22.76 -0.07 -8.22
C PRO A 223 -23.50 0.88 -7.25
N PRO A 224 -23.75 2.15 -7.64
CA PRO A 224 -23.52 2.76 -8.96
C PRO A 224 -22.21 3.57 -9.05
N GLU A 225 -21.18 3.29 -8.24
CA GLU A 225 -19.99 4.16 -8.10
C GLU A 225 -19.20 4.33 -9.41
N ILE A 226 -19.10 3.29 -10.24
CA ILE A 226 -18.49 3.36 -11.59
C ILE A 226 -19.54 3.34 -12.71
N ASP A 227 -20.58 2.54 -12.57
CA ASP A 227 -21.69 2.36 -13.51
C ASP A 227 -22.93 1.87 -12.75
N PRO A 228 -24.18 2.16 -13.18
CA PRO A 228 -25.38 1.72 -12.49
C PRO A 228 -25.55 0.21 -12.31
N ARG A 229 -24.86 -0.62 -13.10
CA ARG A 229 -24.98 -2.09 -13.09
C ARG A 229 -23.65 -2.81 -12.86
N GLN A 230 -22.53 -2.11 -13.02
CA GLN A 230 -21.20 -2.70 -12.86
C GLN A 230 -20.53 -2.20 -11.58
N GLY A 231 -19.80 -3.11 -10.95
CA GLY A 231 -18.99 -2.83 -9.78
C GLY A 231 -17.55 -3.25 -9.99
N LEU A 232 -16.68 -2.71 -9.15
CA LEU A 232 -15.31 -3.16 -8.99
C LEU A 232 -15.13 -3.64 -7.56
N ARG A 233 -14.63 -4.87 -7.41
CA ARG A 233 -14.16 -5.41 -6.14
C ARG A 233 -12.73 -5.91 -6.27
N HIS A 234 -11.97 -5.84 -5.20
CA HIS A 234 -10.63 -6.39 -5.13
C HIS A 234 -10.64 -7.68 -4.32
N ARG A 235 -9.98 -8.73 -4.81
CA ARG A 235 -9.61 -9.86 -3.95
C ARG A 235 -8.37 -9.46 -3.18
N MET A 236 -8.50 -9.40 -1.87
CA MET A 236 -7.47 -9.03 -0.92
C MET A 236 -6.84 -10.29 -0.35
N ALA A 237 -5.54 -10.21 -0.07
CA ALA A 237 -4.80 -11.21 0.67
C ALA A 237 -4.00 -10.54 1.78
N SER A 238 -3.76 -11.29 2.86
CA SER A 238 -2.92 -10.86 3.96
C SER A 238 -1.89 -11.90 4.35
N ARG A 239 -0.76 -11.43 4.89
CA ARG A 239 0.31 -12.27 5.42
C ARG A 239 0.95 -11.59 6.63
N ILE A 240 1.09 -12.32 7.73
CA ILE A 240 1.78 -11.87 8.94
C ILE A 240 3.02 -12.74 9.16
N THR A 241 4.20 -12.17 8.97
CA THR A 241 5.48 -12.83 9.21
C THR A 241 6.17 -12.26 10.44
N THR A 242 6.69 -13.12 11.30
CA THR A 242 7.51 -12.72 12.45
C THR A 242 8.91 -13.27 12.24
N SER A 243 9.93 -12.41 12.24
CA SER A 243 11.31 -12.87 12.20
C SER A 243 11.61 -13.70 13.45
N SER A 244 12.15 -14.91 13.26
CA SER A 244 12.55 -15.80 14.34
C SER A 244 13.95 -15.48 14.90
N HIS A 245 14.59 -14.40 14.45
CA HIS A 245 15.92 -14.03 14.94
C HIS A 245 15.82 -13.12 16.17
N PRO A 246 16.36 -13.54 17.33
CA PRO A 246 16.57 -12.60 18.42
C PRO A 246 17.57 -11.52 17.95
N PRO A 247 17.44 -10.26 18.39
CA PRO A 247 18.48 -9.27 18.15
C PRO A 247 19.80 -9.77 18.74
N SER A 248 20.88 -9.59 17.98
CA SER A 248 22.24 -10.00 18.34
C SER A 248 22.79 -9.14 19.47
#